data_AF-A0A8J8HMB8-F1
#
_entry.id   AF-A0A8J8HMB8-F1
#
_cell.length_a   1.000
_cell.length_b   1.000
_cell.length_c   1.000
_cell.angle_alpha   90.00
_cell.angle_beta   90.00
_cell.angle_gamma   90.00
#
_symmetry.space_group_name_H-M   'P 1'
#
loop_
_entity.id
_entity.type
_entity.pdbx_description
1 polymer ?
#
loop_
_entity_poly.entity_id
_entity_poly.type
_entity_poly.pdbx_seq_one_letter_code
_entity_poly.pdbx_strand_id
1 'polypeptide(L)'
;MTEQLSGMELVALVQRVFQPQPGERALAILVDLPDARVPDEPSWAERRTIAAQWVEELQAHRSELGLDTHLVVYPNVHTNNGDLPERAWLHGGGPLPSTEALDPAASISFADLYATHPILIAITKFSATAPLKLAAKKHPIRAATMPGFRADMIPALRLDYTEVNRRVNLLKDLLDRAEGADFRFATPAGPCELHVDLRHRTGHASGGLLPQPGVAGNLPSGEAYIVPYEGELPEDPSRTAGVMPVQFGAEIVRYRIVANQALEVLSEGPKSREEAALLAKEPAYGNLAELGLGVLSAFGVKPIGEILLDEKLGLHLAFGRSDHFGGQVGPAQFSGPDAVIHIDRVYVPETQPDVRVLGVDLTMADGGTVALMRDGEYAVGF
;
A
#
# COMPACT_ATOMS: atom_id res chain seq x y z
N MET A 1 9.02 -3.70 -24.60
CA MET A 1 9.54 -4.97 -24.04
C MET A 1 8.91 -5.10 -22.68
N THR A 2 8.29 -6.24 -22.37
CA THR A 2 7.76 -6.49 -21.02
C THR A 2 8.94 -6.40 -20.06
N GLU A 3 8.89 -5.48 -19.09
CA GLU A 3 9.91 -5.40 -18.06
C GLU A 3 9.97 -6.75 -17.32
N GLN A 4 11.17 -7.28 -17.12
CA GLN A 4 11.39 -8.55 -16.41
C GLN A 4 12.57 -8.39 -15.47
N LEU A 5 12.51 -9.05 -14.30
CA LEU A 5 13.66 -9.20 -13.42
C LEU A 5 14.46 -10.41 -13.90
N SER A 6 15.77 -10.23 -14.09
CA SER A 6 16.70 -11.35 -14.24
C SER A 6 16.78 -12.19 -12.96
N GLY A 7 17.22 -13.44 -13.06
CA GLY A 7 17.39 -14.29 -11.88
C GLY A 7 18.27 -13.67 -10.79
N MET A 8 19.36 -12.98 -11.14
CA MET A 8 20.18 -12.28 -10.15
C MET A 8 19.47 -11.06 -9.50
N GLU A 9 18.61 -10.36 -10.25
CA GLU A 9 17.78 -9.30 -9.66
C GLU A 9 16.73 -9.87 -8.70
N LEU A 10 16.13 -11.02 -9.02
CA LEU A 10 15.21 -11.73 -8.14
C LEU A 10 15.91 -12.24 -6.88
N VAL A 11 17.10 -12.84 -7.01
CA VAL A 11 17.93 -13.25 -5.87
C VAL A 11 18.21 -12.05 -4.98
N ALA A 12 18.63 -10.93 -5.57
CA ALA A 12 18.94 -9.72 -4.82
C ALA A 12 17.70 -9.10 -4.16
N LEU A 13 16.52 -9.18 -4.80
CA LEU A 13 15.24 -8.77 -4.20
C LEU A 13 14.95 -9.61 -2.95
N VAL A 14 15.02 -10.94 -3.05
CA VAL A 14 14.75 -11.84 -1.92
C VAL A 14 15.74 -11.61 -0.78
N GLN A 15 17.04 -11.52 -1.09
CA GLN A 15 18.09 -11.32 -0.10
C GLN A 15 17.96 -9.97 0.61
N ARG A 16 17.65 -8.89 -0.12
CA ARG A 16 17.45 -7.56 0.46
C ARG A 16 16.21 -7.51 1.36
N VAL A 17 15.07 -7.91 0.81
CA VAL A 17 13.77 -7.81 1.50
C VAL A 17 13.71 -8.72 2.72
N PHE A 18 14.04 -10.00 2.55
CA PHE A 18 13.79 -11.00 3.58
C PHE A 18 15.00 -11.34 4.43
N GLN A 19 16.22 -11.08 3.95
CA GLN A 19 17.47 -11.47 4.62
C GLN A 19 17.39 -12.93 5.14
N PRO A 20 17.31 -13.92 4.23
CA PRO A 20 17.15 -15.32 4.63
C PRO A 20 18.18 -15.74 5.68
N GLN A 21 17.71 -16.41 6.73
CA GLN A 21 18.49 -16.83 7.88
C GLN A 21 19.09 -18.22 7.65
N PRO A 22 20.24 -18.54 8.28
CA PRO A 22 20.81 -19.88 8.21
C PRO A 22 19.81 -20.96 8.66
N GLY A 23 19.61 -21.98 7.81
CA GLY A 23 18.70 -23.09 8.08
C GLY A 23 17.32 -22.97 7.40
N GLU A 24 16.98 -21.79 6.89
CA GLU A 24 15.85 -21.62 5.98
C GLU A 24 16.20 -22.21 4.62
N ARG A 25 15.26 -22.94 4.02
CA ARG A 25 15.53 -23.73 2.81
C ARG A 25 14.51 -23.55 1.71
N ALA A 26 13.38 -22.89 1.97
CA ALA A 26 12.31 -22.81 0.99
C ALA A 26 11.67 -21.42 0.94
N LEU A 27 11.28 -21.03 -0.27
CA LEU A 27 10.49 -19.86 -0.60
C LEU A 27 9.28 -20.29 -1.42
N ALA A 28 8.12 -19.72 -1.13
CA ALA A 28 6.89 -19.96 -1.87
C ALA A 28 6.44 -18.68 -2.60
N ILE A 29 6.19 -18.80 -3.91
CA ILE A 29 5.50 -17.76 -4.69
C ILE A 29 4.04 -18.17 -4.82
N LEU A 30 3.13 -17.35 -4.30
CA LEU A 30 1.69 -17.63 -4.23
C LEU A 30 0.95 -16.91 -5.35
N VAL A 31 0.07 -17.63 -6.05
CA VAL A 31 -0.87 -17.06 -7.02
C VAL A 31 -2.27 -17.62 -6.82
N ASP A 32 -3.28 -16.78 -7.02
CA ASP A 32 -4.68 -17.16 -7.02
C ASP A 32 -5.16 -17.50 -8.44
N LEU A 33 -6.01 -18.52 -8.54
CA LEU A 33 -6.55 -19.02 -9.82
C LEU A 33 -7.95 -18.45 -10.09
N PRO A 34 -8.26 -18.11 -11.36
CA PRO A 34 -9.60 -17.73 -11.79
C PRO A 34 -10.58 -18.89 -11.65
N ASP A 35 -11.86 -18.56 -11.63
CA ASP A 35 -12.96 -19.52 -11.63
C ASP A 35 -14.17 -18.99 -12.41
N ALA A 36 -15.27 -19.74 -12.39
CA ALA A 36 -16.49 -19.35 -13.09
C ALA A 36 -17.15 -18.05 -12.57
N ARG A 37 -16.91 -17.66 -11.32
CA ARG A 37 -17.48 -16.45 -10.71
C ARG A 37 -16.63 -15.22 -11.04
N VAL A 38 -15.31 -15.38 -11.03
CA VAL A 38 -14.34 -14.34 -11.40
C VAL A 38 -13.51 -14.88 -12.57
N PRO A 39 -13.99 -14.69 -13.81
CA PRO A 39 -13.30 -15.17 -14.98
C PRO A 39 -11.94 -14.49 -15.14
N ASP A 40 -11.05 -15.17 -15.84
CA ASP A 40 -9.70 -14.69 -16.07
C ASP A 40 -9.68 -13.41 -16.93
N GLU A 41 -8.64 -12.62 -16.74
CA GLU A 41 -8.39 -11.40 -17.52
C GLU A 41 -6.92 -11.36 -17.98
N PRO A 42 -6.60 -10.65 -19.09
CA PRO A 42 -5.24 -10.66 -19.63
C PRO A 42 -4.15 -10.27 -18.63
N SER A 43 -4.40 -9.27 -17.78
CA SER A 43 -3.45 -8.83 -16.75
C SER A 43 -3.25 -9.88 -15.64
N TRP A 44 -4.31 -10.62 -15.27
CA TRP A 44 -4.22 -11.69 -14.28
C TRP A 44 -3.51 -12.92 -14.85
N ALA A 45 -3.76 -13.27 -16.11
CA ALA A 45 -3.00 -14.31 -16.82
C ALA A 45 -1.51 -13.96 -16.95
N GLU A 46 -1.19 -12.72 -17.31
CA GLU A 46 0.18 -12.22 -17.36
C GLU A 46 0.85 -12.29 -15.98
N ARG A 47 0.16 -11.86 -14.92
CA ARG A 47 0.65 -11.96 -13.53
C ARG A 47 1.08 -13.37 -13.15
N ARG A 48 0.23 -14.36 -13.45
CA ARG A 48 0.54 -15.76 -13.12
C ARG A 48 1.68 -16.31 -14.00
N THR A 49 1.81 -15.83 -15.23
CA THR A 49 2.94 -16.15 -16.11
C THR A 49 4.25 -15.59 -15.54
N ILE A 50 4.25 -14.35 -15.09
CA ILE A 50 5.41 -13.71 -14.43
C ILE A 50 5.79 -14.48 -13.16
N ALA A 51 4.83 -14.86 -12.33
CA ALA A 51 5.08 -15.65 -11.13
C ALA A 51 5.75 -17.00 -11.43
N ALA A 52 5.27 -17.72 -12.45
CA ALA A 52 5.89 -18.97 -12.88
C ALA A 52 7.33 -18.76 -13.39
N GLN A 53 7.56 -17.70 -14.17
CA GLN A 53 8.90 -17.32 -14.64
C GLN A 53 9.84 -16.99 -13.47
N TRP A 54 9.37 -16.28 -12.44
CA TRP A 54 10.17 -15.98 -11.26
C TRP A 54 10.57 -17.25 -10.50
N VAL A 55 9.68 -18.23 -10.40
CA VAL A 55 10.00 -19.53 -9.80
C VAL A 55 11.08 -20.24 -10.61
N GLU A 56 10.96 -20.27 -11.94
CA GLU A 56 11.98 -20.87 -12.82
C GLU A 56 13.35 -20.18 -12.67
N GLU A 57 13.38 -18.85 -12.71
CA GLU A 57 14.60 -18.06 -12.55
C GLU A 57 15.24 -18.24 -11.17
N LEU A 58 14.46 -18.18 -10.09
CA LEU A 58 14.98 -18.38 -8.73
C LEU A 58 15.47 -19.82 -8.51
N GLN A 59 14.78 -20.81 -9.09
CA GLN A 59 15.21 -22.21 -9.01
C GLN A 59 16.51 -22.45 -9.80
N ALA A 60 16.69 -21.77 -10.94
CA ALA A 60 17.93 -21.81 -11.71
C ALA A 60 19.11 -21.17 -10.93
N HIS A 61 18.84 -20.19 -10.06
CA HIS A 61 19.81 -19.50 -9.22
C HIS A 61 19.76 -19.95 -7.74
N ARG A 62 19.31 -21.18 -7.47
CA ARG A 62 19.17 -21.70 -6.11
C ARG A 62 20.49 -21.76 -5.33
N SER A 63 21.62 -21.90 -6.03
CA SER A 63 22.95 -21.89 -5.40
C SER A 63 23.30 -20.54 -4.80
N GLU A 64 22.92 -19.47 -5.49
CA GLU A 64 23.11 -18.08 -5.10
C GLU A 64 22.08 -17.67 -4.05
N LEU A 65 20.83 -18.14 -4.21
CA LEU A 65 19.75 -17.83 -3.27
C LEU A 65 19.87 -18.58 -1.94
N GLY A 66 20.29 -19.85 -1.97
CA GLY A 66 20.28 -20.75 -0.82
C GLY A 66 18.91 -21.31 -0.44
N LEU A 67 17.89 -21.13 -1.29
CA LEU A 67 16.51 -21.59 -1.06
C LEU A 67 15.99 -22.36 -2.29
N ASP A 68 15.23 -23.42 -2.05
CA ASP A 68 14.36 -24.04 -3.06
C ASP A 68 13.10 -23.17 -3.22
N THR A 69 12.72 -22.90 -4.46
CA THR A 69 11.57 -22.02 -4.75
C THR A 69 10.42 -22.82 -5.33
N HIS A 70 9.23 -22.69 -4.73
CA HIS A 70 8.03 -23.40 -5.16
C HIS A 70 6.93 -22.43 -5.59
N LEU A 71 6.29 -22.73 -6.71
CA LEU A 71 5.04 -22.07 -7.06
C LEU A 71 3.89 -22.73 -6.28
N VAL A 72 3.07 -21.90 -5.66
CA VAL A 72 1.89 -22.31 -4.90
C VAL A 72 0.65 -21.71 -5.55
N VAL A 73 -0.30 -22.56 -5.92
CA VAL A 73 -1.56 -22.13 -6.52
C VAL A 73 -2.73 -22.44 -5.57
N TYR A 74 -3.74 -21.59 -5.57
CA TYR A 74 -4.97 -21.82 -4.81
C TYR A 74 -6.19 -21.13 -5.48
N PRO A 75 -7.42 -21.63 -5.25
CA PRO A 75 -8.63 -20.95 -5.72
C PRO A 75 -8.75 -19.54 -5.15
N ASN A 76 -9.07 -18.55 -5.99
CA ASN A 76 -9.24 -17.18 -5.52
C ASN A 76 -10.38 -17.03 -4.49
N VAL A 77 -10.32 -15.97 -3.69
CA VAL A 77 -11.22 -15.74 -2.54
C VAL A 77 -12.32 -14.70 -2.82
N HIS A 78 -12.49 -14.31 -4.09
CA HIS A 78 -13.49 -13.36 -4.61
C HIS A 78 -13.49 -11.94 -4.04
N THR A 79 -12.64 -11.63 -3.05
CA THR A 79 -12.58 -10.31 -2.42
C THR A 79 -11.18 -9.99 -1.91
N ASN A 80 -10.80 -8.72 -1.94
CA ASN A 80 -9.56 -8.27 -1.33
C ASN A 80 -9.59 -8.53 0.17
N ASN A 81 -8.49 -9.06 0.71
CA ASN A 81 -8.31 -9.40 2.12
C ASN A 81 -9.30 -10.46 2.65
N GLY A 82 -9.91 -11.25 1.77
CA GLY A 82 -10.68 -12.44 2.17
C GLY A 82 -9.79 -13.52 2.79
N ASP A 83 -10.36 -14.38 3.62
CA ASP A 83 -9.64 -15.50 4.22
C ASP A 83 -9.09 -16.42 3.13
N LEU A 84 -7.79 -16.77 3.23
CA LEU A 84 -7.19 -17.76 2.34
C LEU A 84 -7.91 -19.12 2.50
N PRO A 85 -8.05 -19.90 1.41
CA PRO A 85 -8.69 -21.20 1.52
C PRO A 85 -7.89 -22.12 2.45
N GLU A 86 -8.50 -23.19 2.95
CA GLU A 86 -7.81 -24.14 3.84
C GLU A 86 -6.60 -24.80 3.17
N ARG A 87 -6.66 -24.96 1.84
CA ARG A 87 -5.75 -25.80 1.06
C ARG A 87 -5.15 -25.05 -0.12
N ALA A 88 -3.91 -25.42 -0.44
CA ALA A 88 -3.15 -24.93 -1.58
C ALA A 88 -2.41 -26.09 -2.26
N TRP A 89 -1.84 -25.85 -3.44
CA TRP A 89 -1.15 -26.87 -4.22
C TRP A 89 0.25 -26.39 -4.59
N LEU A 90 1.26 -27.21 -4.32
CA LEU A 90 2.60 -27.01 -4.87
C LEU A 90 2.57 -27.41 -6.35
N HIS A 91 2.78 -26.44 -7.24
CA HIS A 91 2.72 -26.68 -8.68
C HIS A 91 4.01 -27.38 -9.15
N GLY A 92 3.85 -28.51 -9.85
CA GLY A 92 4.97 -29.35 -10.31
C GLY A 92 5.68 -28.86 -11.57
N GLY A 93 5.34 -27.68 -12.09
CA GLY A 93 5.84 -27.13 -13.35
C GLY A 93 4.91 -27.38 -14.54
N GLY A 94 5.21 -26.74 -15.68
CA GLY A 94 4.35 -26.77 -16.87
C GLY A 94 3.17 -25.79 -16.79
N PRO A 95 2.16 -25.92 -17.69
CA PRO A 95 1.02 -25.02 -17.75
C PRO A 95 0.27 -24.95 -16.41
N LEU A 96 -0.18 -23.75 -16.03
CA LEU A 96 -0.96 -23.58 -14.80
C LEU A 96 -2.33 -24.27 -14.91
N PRO A 97 -2.77 -24.99 -13.88
CA PRO A 97 -4.07 -25.66 -13.88
C PRO A 97 -5.21 -24.64 -13.77
N SER A 98 -6.41 -25.03 -14.24
CA SER A 98 -7.64 -24.35 -13.82
C SER A 98 -8.02 -24.80 -12.41
N THR A 99 -8.89 -24.03 -11.74
CA THR A 99 -9.39 -24.37 -10.40
C THR A 99 -10.05 -25.76 -10.37
N GLU A 100 -10.76 -26.14 -11.43
CA GLU A 100 -11.45 -27.43 -11.56
C GLU A 100 -10.50 -28.61 -11.79
N ALA A 101 -9.29 -28.34 -12.28
CA ALA A 101 -8.28 -29.36 -12.56
C ALA A 101 -7.38 -29.68 -11.35
N LEU A 102 -7.56 -28.96 -10.23
CA LEU A 102 -6.81 -29.20 -9.00
C LEU A 102 -7.25 -30.51 -8.35
N ASP A 103 -6.33 -31.49 -8.26
CA ASP A 103 -6.58 -32.75 -7.55
C ASP A 103 -6.61 -32.52 -6.03
N PRO A 104 -7.75 -32.71 -5.34
CA PRO A 104 -7.83 -32.51 -3.90
C PRO A 104 -6.85 -33.39 -3.12
N ALA A 105 -6.45 -34.57 -3.63
CA ALA A 105 -5.53 -35.46 -2.95
C ALA A 105 -4.08 -34.95 -2.95
N ALA A 106 -3.71 -34.08 -3.90
CA ALA A 106 -2.37 -33.52 -4.04
C ALA A 106 -2.17 -32.20 -3.25
N SER A 107 -3.22 -31.71 -2.61
CA SER A 107 -3.20 -30.44 -1.88
C SER A 107 -2.51 -30.55 -0.51
N ILE A 108 -1.98 -29.43 -0.03
CA ILE A 108 -1.44 -29.25 1.32
C ILE A 108 -2.27 -28.21 2.08
N SER A 109 -2.25 -28.25 3.41
CA SER A 109 -2.85 -27.17 4.20
C SER A 109 -1.94 -25.93 4.16
N PHE A 110 -2.51 -24.74 4.32
CA PHE A 110 -1.68 -23.53 4.50
C PHE A 110 -0.82 -23.60 5.77
N ALA A 111 -1.27 -24.30 6.82
CA ALA A 111 -0.46 -24.52 8.02
C ALA A 111 0.82 -25.33 7.72
N ASP A 112 0.71 -26.39 6.90
CA ASP A 112 1.87 -27.16 6.45
C ASP A 112 2.77 -26.35 5.52
N LEU A 113 2.17 -25.53 4.65
CA LEU A 113 2.91 -24.59 3.79
C LEU A 113 3.75 -23.63 4.66
N TYR A 114 3.15 -22.97 5.65
CA TYR A 114 3.83 -22.04 6.55
C TYR A 114 4.92 -22.71 7.40
N ALA A 115 4.74 -23.98 7.76
CA ALA A 115 5.74 -24.74 8.50
C ALA A 115 6.98 -25.09 7.65
N THR A 116 6.83 -25.16 6.34
CA THR A 116 7.89 -25.58 5.41
C THR A 116 8.49 -24.42 4.61
N HIS A 117 7.76 -23.32 4.44
CA HIS A 117 8.13 -22.14 3.64
C HIS A 117 8.13 -20.88 4.52
N PRO A 118 9.26 -20.54 5.16
CA PRO A 118 9.35 -19.35 6.01
C PRO A 118 9.26 -18.03 5.24
N ILE A 119 9.43 -18.04 3.91
CA ILE A 119 9.33 -16.86 3.06
C ILE A 119 8.24 -17.06 2.01
N LEU A 120 7.34 -16.09 1.90
CA LEU A 120 6.22 -16.09 0.96
C LEU A 120 6.24 -14.80 0.13
N ILE A 121 6.04 -14.93 -1.17
CA ILE A 121 5.78 -13.80 -2.07
C ILE A 121 4.44 -14.04 -2.74
N ALA A 122 3.41 -13.26 -2.39
CA ALA A 122 2.08 -13.39 -2.97
C ALA A 122 1.88 -12.40 -4.12
N ILE A 123 1.74 -12.91 -5.34
CA ILE A 123 1.51 -12.13 -6.57
C ILE A 123 0.09 -12.45 -7.05
N THR A 124 -0.90 -11.83 -6.41
CA THR A 124 -2.31 -12.26 -6.48
C THR A 124 -3.21 -11.18 -7.10
N LYS A 125 -4.38 -11.58 -7.64
CA LYS A 125 -5.42 -10.62 -8.03
C LYS A 125 -6.05 -10.00 -6.81
N PHE A 126 -6.52 -10.83 -5.88
CA PHE A 126 -7.10 -10.34 -4.64
C PHE A 126 -6.03 -10.22 -3.56
N SER A 127 -6.05 -9.13 -2.80
CA SER A 127 -5.07 -8.90 -1.74
C SER A 127 -5.08 -10.00 -0.69
N ALA A 128 -3.94 -10.66 -0.53
CA ALA A 128 -3.68 -11.60 0.56
C ALA A 128 -3.01 -10.93 1.78
N THR A 129 -2.98 -9.59 1.82
CA THR A 129 -2.20 -8.84 2.82
C THR A 129 -2.72 -9.06 4.24
N ALA A 130 -4.03 -8.86 4.48
CA ALA A 130 -4.61 -9.08 5.79
C ALA A 130 -4.51 -10.54 6.29
N PRO A 131 -4.90 -11.58 5.50
CA PRO A 131 -4.79 -12.95 5.97
C PRO A 131 -3.33 -13.37 6.20
N LEU A 132 -2.36 -12.92 5.38
CA LEU A 132 -0.95 -13.21 5.61
C LEU A 132 -0.37 -12.45 6.83
N LYS A 133 -0.82 -11.22 7.12
CA LYS A 133 -0.51 -10.53 8.38
C LYS A 133 -1.03 -11.31 9.60
N LEU A 134 -2.25 -11.87 9.52
CA LEU A 134 -2.82 -12.69 10.60
C LEU A 134 -2.08 -14.03 10.76
N ALA A 135 -1.70 -14.67 9.64
CA ALA A 135 -0.90 -15.89 9.65
C ALA A 135 0.49 -15.64 10.24
N ALA A 136 1.16 -14.54 9.89
CA ALA A 136 2.47 -14.18 10.39
C ALA A 136 2.48 -13.92 11.91
N LYS A 137 1.36 -13.50 12.51
CA LYS A 137 1.24 -13.42 13.98
C LYS A 137 1.24 -14.79 14.67
N LYS A 138 0.95 -15.88 13.95
CA LYS A 138 0.79 -17.25 14.48
C LYS A 138 1.90 -18.20 14.03
N HIS A 139 2.49 -17.94 12.87
CA HIS A 139 3.54 -18.74 12.25
C HIS A 139 4.75 -17.86 11.98
N PRO A 140 5.99 -18.38 12.10
CA PRO A 140 7.22 -17.61 11.92
C PRO A 140 7.53 -17.34 10.43
N ILE A 141 6.52 -16.98 9.65
CA ILE A 141 6.63 -16.66 8.23
C ILE A 141 6.95 -15.18 8.02
N ARG A 142 7.52 -14.87 6.87
CA ARG A 142 7.66 -13.52 6.32
C ARG A 142 6.98 -13.48 4.97
N ALA A 143 6.12 -12.49 4.74
CA ALA A 143 5.35 -12.42 3.50
C ALA A 143 5.39 -11.04 2.85
N ALA A 144 5.79 -10.99 1.57
CA ALA A 144 5.56 -9.83 0.71
C ALA A 144 4.32 -10.05 -0.14
N THR A 145 3.40 -9.08 -0.18
CA THR A 145 2.16 -9.17 -0.97
C THR A 145 2.11 -8.07 -2.03
N MET A 146 1.75 -8.45 -3.25
CA MET A 146 1.63 -7.61 -4.43
C MET A 146 0.22 -7.75 -5.04
N PRO A 147 -0.85 -7.28 -4.34
CA PRO A 147 -2.19 -7.32 -4.90
C PRO A 147 -2.28 -6.57 -6.23
N GLY A 148 -3.00 -7.14 -7.19
CA GLY A 148 -3.19 -6.47 -8.47
C GLY A 148 -1.91 -6.33 -9.30
N PHE A 149 -0.81 -7.02 -8.95
CA PHE A 149 0.50 -6.87 -9.58
C PHE A 149 0.44 -6.80 -11.11
N ARG A 150 1.21 -5.87 -11.68
CA ARG A 150 1.39 -5.65 -13.12
C ARG A 150 2.88 -5.52 -13.45
N ALA A 151 3.26 -5.87 -14.68
CA ALA A 151 4.65 -5.88 -15.09
C ALA A 151 5.34 -4.51 -14.97
N ASP A 152 4.60 -3.41 -15.11
CA ASP A 152 5.13 -2.05 -14.96
C ASP A 152 5.39 -1.63 -13.50
N MET A 153 5.09 -2.47 -12.51
CA MET A 153 5.60 -2.33 -11.13
C MET A 153 7.05 -2.81 -10.97
N ILE A 154 7.57 -3.60 -11.90
CA ILE A 154 8.91 -4.21 -11.81
C ILE A 154 10.03 -3.19 -11.58
N PRO A 155 10.04 -1.99 -12.22
CA PRO A 155 11.05 -0.98 -11.92
C PRO A 155 11.15 -0.62 -10.44
N ALA A 156 10.03 -0.57 -9.71
CA ALA A 156 10.02 -0.27 -8.28
C ALA A 156 10.63 -1.42 -7.45
N LEU A 157 10.57 -2.66 -7.92
CA LEU A 157 11.18 -3.82 -7.25
C LEU A 157 12.70 -3.87 -7.39
N ARG A 158 13.28 -3.16 -8.38
CA ARG A 158 14.75 -3.10 -8.57
C ARG A 158 15.44 -2.18 -7.56
N LEU A 159 14.68 -1.30 -6.92
CA LEU A 159 15.20 -0.28 -6.02
C LEU A 159 16.01 -0.88 -4.86
N ASP A 160 16.94 -0.09 -4.34
CA ASP A 160 17.62 -0.44 -3.09
C ASP A 160 16.68 -0.20 -1.92
N TYR A 161 15.96 -1.26 -1.51
CA TYR A 161 15.07 -1.22 -0.36
C TYR A 161 15.79 -0.89 0.96
N THR A 162 17.11 -0.99 1.03
CA THR A 162 17.87 -0.51 2.20
C THR A 162 17.80 1.00 2.29
N GLU A 163 18.07 1.70 1.18
CA GLU A 163 17.98 3.16 1.09
C GLU A 163 16.52 3.63 1.17
N VAL A 164 15.58 2.95 0.50
CA VAL A 164 14.14 3.26 0.65
C VAL A 164 13.72 3.16 2.12
N ASN A 165 14.05 2.05 2.79
CA ASN A 165 13.72 1.87 4.20
C ASN A 165 14.38 2.92 5.09
N ARG A 166 15.63 3.31 4.81
CA ARG A 166 16.33 4.36 5.56
C ARG A 166 15.59 5.70 5.48
N ARG A 167 15.18 6.12 4.27
CA ARG A 167 14.41 7.35 4.04
C ARG A 167 13.05 7.30 4.73
N VAL A 168 12.35 6.18 4.61
CA VAL A 168 11.06 5.95 5.25
C VAL A 168 11.18 6.06 6.78
N ASN A 169 12.18 5.43 7.39
CA ASN A 169 12.34 5.51 8.85
C ASN A 169 12.66 6.93 9.32
N LEU A 170 13.44 7.70 8.56
CA LEU A 170 13.67 9.12 8.86
C LEU A 170 12.36 9.92 8.86
N LEU A 171 11.48 9.69 7.87
CA LEU A 171 10.18 10.34 7.82
C LEU A 171 9.26 9.90 8.96
N LYS A 172 9.24 8.60 9.27
CA LYS A 172 8.49 8.05 10.42
C LYS A 172 8.94 8.71 11.73
N ASP A 173 10.24 8.85 11.96
CA ASP A 173 10.78 9.47 13.18
C ASP A 173 10.40 10.95 13.31
N LEU A 174 10.23 11.65 12.17
CA LEU A 174 9.67 13.01 12.17
C LEU A 174 8.18 13.00 12.51
N LEU A 175 7.40 12.09 11.92
CA LEU A 175 5.96 11.95 12.20
C LEU A 175 5.69 11.60 13.67
N ASP A 176 6.49 10.72 14.28
CA ASP A 176 6.35 10.36 15.70
C ASP A 176 6.46 11.54 16.67
N ARG A 177 7.17 12.61 16.26
CA ARG A 177 7.44 13.79 17.09
C ARG A 177 6.55 14.98 16.73
N ALA A 178 5.87 14.92 15.60
CA ALA A 178 5.03 15.98 15.10
C ALA A 178 3.67 15.98 15.81
N GLU A 179 3.18 17.16 16.17
CA GLU A 179 1.83 17.38 16.68
C GLU A 179 0.89 17.93 15.59
N GLY A 180 1.44 18.44 14.49
CA GLY A 180 0.63 18.87 13.35
C GLY A 180 1.43 19.00 12.06
N ALA A 181 0.71 19.10 10.96
CA ALA A 181 1.26 19.34 9.63
C ALA A 181 0.46 20.43 8.92
N ASP A 182 1.14 21.53 8.55
CA ASP A 182 0.55 22.67 7.86
C ASP A 182 0.88 22.62 6.37
N PHE A 183 -0.17 22.47 5.55
CA PHE A 183 -0.07 22.37 4.10
C PHE A 183 -0.44 23.68 3.43
N ARG A 184 0.32 24.04 2.40
CA ARG A 184 -0.01 25.12 1.47
C ARG A 184 -0.05 24.59 0.05
N PHE A 185 -1.17 24.75 -0.61
CA PHE A 185 -1.39 24.36 -1.99
C PHE A 185 -1.65 25.57 -2.88
N ALA A 186 -1.18 25.52 -4.12
CA ALA A 186 -1.63 26.40 -5.19
C ALA A 186 -2.50 25.62 -6.17
N THR A 187 -3.62 26.23 -6.55
CA THR A 187 -4.51 25.75 -7.60
C THR A 187 -4.83 26.90 -8.57
N PRO A 188 -5.28 26.62 -9.80
CA PRO A 188 -5.82 27.65 -10.70
C PRO A 188 -6.93 28.52 -10.08
N ALA A 189 -7.70 27.96 -9.12
CA ALA A 189 -8.77 28.66 -8.42
C ALA A 189 -8.29 29.48 -7.20
N GLY A 190 -6.99 29.47 -6.90
CA GLY A 190 -6.38 30.18 -5.77
C GLY A 190 -5.71 29.25 -4.74
N PRO A 191 -5.12 29.84 -3.69
CA PRO A 191 -4.43 29.07 -2.66
C PRO A 191 -5.43 28.28 -1.79
N CYS A 192 -4.96 27.15 -1.27
CA CYS A 192 -5.64 26.38 -0.23
C CYS A 192 -4.66 26.09 0.90
N GLU A 193 -5.14 26.10 2.13
CA GLU A 193 -4.36 25.78 3.33
C GLU A 193 -5.10 24.74 4.14
N LEU A 194 -4.38 23.76 4.68
CA LEU A 194 -4.92 22.69 5.51
C LEU A 194 -3.98 22.47 6.68
N HIS A 195 -4.52 22.52 7.89
CA HIS A 195 -3.85 22.01 9.08
C HIS A 195 -4.32 20.58 9.32
N VAL A 196 -3.39 19.65 9.53
CA VAL A 196 -3.65 18.27 9.94
C VAL A 196 -3.12 18.07 11.35
N ASP A 197 -3.98 17.67 12.26
CA ASP A 197 -3.66 17.39 13.66
C ASP A 197 -3.06 15.98 13.78
N LEU A 198 -1.86 15.86 14.35
CA LEU A 198 -1.11 14.61 14.50
C LEU A 198 -0.93 14.20 15.96
N ARG A 199 -1.52 14.94 16.91
CA ARG A 199 -1.42 14.62 18.34
C ARG A 199 -2.01 13.25 18.64
N HIS A 200 -1.55 12.60 19.72
CA HIS A 200 -2.06 11.29 20.16
C HIS A 200 -1.89 10.15 19.15
N ARG A 201 -1.00 10.31 18.17
CA ARG A 201 -0.74 9.36 17.09
C ARG A 201 0.75 9.08 16.97
N THR A 202 1.07 7.99 16.29
CA THR A 202 2.45 7.58 16.00
C THR A 202 2.56 7.25 14.52
N GLY A 203 3.71 7.52 13.93
CA GLY A 203 4.01 7.16 12.56
C GLY A 203 4.27 5.67 12.39
N HIS A 204 3.97 5.17 11.20
CA HIS A 204 4.25 3.82 10.75
C HIS A 204 5.24 3.87 9.59
N ALA A 205 6.12 2.88 9.50
CA ALA A 205 7.05 2.72 8.40
C ALA A 205 6.65 1.52 7.54
N SER A 206 6.54 1.75 6.24
CA SER A 206 6.43 0.73 5.19
C SER A 206 7.64 0.91 4.27
N GLY A 207 8.79 0.38 4.68
CA GLY A 207 10.08 0.53 3.98
C GLY A 207 10.46 -0.65 3.06
N GLY A 208 9.63 -1.69 3.01
CA GLY A 208 9.83 -2.86 2.15
C GLY A 208 10.80 -3.92 2.66
N LEU A 209 11.41 -3.74 3.84
CA LEU A 209 12.21 -4.76 4.49
C LEU A 209 11.37 -5.61 5.44
N LEU A 210 11.49 -6.92 5.32
CA LEU A 210 10.77 -7.93 6.10
C LEU A 210 11.75 -8.96 6.69
N PRO A 211 12.80 -8.57 7.44
CA PRO A 211 13.84 -9.50 7.87
C PRO A 211 13.41 -10.40 9.04
N GLN A 212 12.48 -9.92 9.87
CA GLN A 212 12.08 -10.59 11.12
C GLN A 212 10.93 -11.57 10.89
N PRO A 213 11.00 -12.81 11.41
CA PRO A 213 9.86 -13.72 11.40
C PRO A 213 8.60 -13.10 11.99
N GLY A 214 7.45 -13.43 11.41
CA GLY A 214 6.13 -13.00 11.88
C GLY A 214 5.65 -11.66 11.34
N VAL A 215 6.23 -11.18 10.24
CA VAL A 215 5.84 -9.93 9.57
C VAL A 215 5.34 -10.18 8.15
N ALA A 216 4.36 -9.39 7.73
CA ALA A 216 3.91 -9.34 6.35
C ALA A 216 3.65 -7.90 5.93
N GLY A 217 4.01 -7.57 4.70
CA GLY A 217 3.90 -6.22 4.15
C GLY A 217 3.79 -6.24 2.63
N ASN A 218 3.55 -5.07 2.05
CA ASN A 218 3.44 -4.97 0.61
C ASN A 218 4.81 -4.84 -0.06
N LEU A 219 4.87 -5.27 -1.31
CA LEU A 219 5.82 -4.76 -2.29
C LEU A 219 5.01 -4.26 -3.51
N PRO A 220 5.50 -3.27 -4.27
CA PRO A 220 6.48 -2.28 -3.83
C PRO A 220 6.05 -1.59 -2.53
N SER A 221 7.01 -1.01 -1.83
CA SER A 221 6.85 -0.32 -0.55
C SER A 221 7.74 0.91 -0.59
N GLY A 222 7.62 1.82 0.38
CA GLY A 222 8.40 3.05 0.39
C GLY A 222 7.65 4.26 0.87
N GLU A 223 6.97 4.17 2.01
CA GLU A 223 6.35 5.33 2.65
C GLU A 223 6.48 5.29 4.18
N ALA A 224 6.38 6.46 4.80
CA ALA A 224 5.95 6.58 6.19
C ALA A 224 4.54 7.17 6.22
N TYR A 225 3.69 6.73 7.13
CA TYR A 225 2.32 7.23 7.24
C TYR A 225 1.85 7.39 8.68
N ILE A 226 0.85 8.22 8.88
CA ILE A 226 0.22 8.47 10.19
C ILE A 226 -1.27 8.73 9.98
N VAL A 227 -2.11 8.15 10.84
CA VAL A 227 -3.54 8.49 10.87
C VAL A 227 -3.70 9.82 11.59
N PRO A 228 -4.31 10.86 10.97
CA PRO A 228 -4.63 12.10 11.66
C PRO A 228 -5.44 11.87 12.94
N TYR A 229 -5.31 12.77 13.91
CA TYR A 229 -6.11 12.72 15.12
C TYR A 229 -7.57 13.04 14.81
N GLU A 230 -8.47 12.10 15.13
CA GLU A 230 -9.88 12.16 14.73
C GLU A 230 -10.76 12.85 15.79
N GLY A 231 -10.18 13.24 16.93
CA GLY A 231 -10.89 13.99 17.97
C GLY A 231 -11.66 13.10 18.95
N GLU A 232 -11.23 11.85 19.15
CA GLU A 232 -11.94 10.90 20.00
C GLU A 232 -11.82 11.15 21.51
N LEU A 233 -10.95 12.08 21.96
CA LEU A 233 -10.87 12.52 23.35
C LEU A 233 -11.85 13.69 23.57
N PRO A 234 -12.86 13.56 24.44
CA PRO A 234 -13.91 14.58 24.60
C PRO A 234 -13.42 15.99 24.94
N GLU A 235 -12.34 16.09 25.72
CA GLU A 235 -11.78 17.37 26.19
C GLU A 235 -10.73 17.95 25.23
N ASP A 236 -10.39 17.24 24.16
CA ASP A 236 -9.38 17.67 23.19
C ASP A 236 -9.85 17.32 21.76
N PRO A 237 -10.70 18.16 21.14
CA PRO A 237 -11.21 17.91 19.79
C PRO A 237 -10.08 17.99 18.75
N SER A 238 -10.28 17.34 17.61
CA SER A 238 -9.36 17.43 16.47
C SER A 238 -9.26 18.87 15.98
N ARG A 239 -8.02 19.30 15.73
CA ARG A 239 -7.70 20.60 15.14
C ARG A 239 -7.58 20.55 13.62
N THR A 240 -7.72 19.38 13.00
CA THR A 240 -7.63 19.23 11.53
C THR A 240 -8.72 20.07 10.86
N ALA A 241 -8.32 21.10 10.13
CA ALA A 241 -9.23 22.03 9.48
C ALA A 241 -8.56 22.78 8.32
N GLY A 242 -9.37 23.21 7.35
CA GLY A 242 -8.91 24.00 6.21
C GLY A 242 -9.56 23.57 4.90
N VAL A 243 -8.83 23.70 3.79
CA VAL A 243 -9.28 23.35 2.45
C VAL A 243 -8.30 22.38 1.81
N MET A 244 -8.77 21.16 1.53
CA MET A 244 -8.01 20.14 0.81
C MET A 244 -8.42 20.14 -0.68
N PRO A 245 -7.54 20.49 -1.62
CA PRO A 245 -7.81 20.34 -3.05
C PRO A 245 -7.49 18.93 -3.56
N VAL A 246 -8.33 18.39 -4.45
CA VAL A 246 -8.10 17.12 -5.15
C VAL A 246 -8.47 17.28 -6.62
N GLN A 247 -7.57 16.86 -7.52
CA GLN A 247 -7.82 16.93 -8.96
C GLN A 247 -8.47 15.65 -9.50
N PHE A 248 -9.49 15.83 -10.33
CA PHE A 248 -10.21 14.78 -11.06
C PHE A 248 -10.27 15.16 -12.54
N GLY A 249 -9.37 14.59 -13.34
CA GLY A 249 -9.23 15.00 -14.73
C GLY A 249 -8.91 16.51 -14.82
N ALA A 250 -9.80 17.28 -15.46
CA ALA A 250 -9.65 18.73 -15.59
C ALA A 250 -10.29 19.55 -14.45
N GLU A 251 -11.06 18.91 -13.56
CA GLU A 251 -11.74 19.59 -12.45
C GLU A 251 -10.97 19.45 -11.14
N ILE A 252 -10.89 20.51 -10.33
CA ILE A 252 -10.33 20.46 -8.98
C ILE A 252 -11.46 20.62 -7.98
N VAL A 253 -11.65 19.60 -7.15
CA VAL A 253 -12.61 19.61 -6.06
C VAL A 253 -11.94 20.15 -4.80
N ARG A 254 -12.55 21.13 -4.13
CA ARG A 254 -12.03 21.75 -2.90
C ARG A 254 -12.90 21.37 -1.71
N TYR A 255 -12.37 20.54 -0.82
CA TYR A 255 -13.09 20.06 0.37
C TYR A 255 -12.84 20.98 1.56
N ARG A 256 -13.91 21.48 2.20
CA ARG A 256 -13.81 22.15 3.50
C ARG A 256 -13.71 21.10 4.61
N ILE A 257 -12.55 21.03 5.24
CA ILE A 257 -12.26 20.13 6.35
C ILE A 257 -12.50 20.86 7.67
N VAL A 258 -13.23 20.22 8.59
CA VAL A 258 -13.44 20.70 9.96
C VAL A 258 -13.45 19.49 10.89
N ALA A 259 -12.65 19.55 11.97
CA ALA A 259 -12.54 18.48 12.96
C ALA A 259 -12.34 17.09 12.33
N ASN A 260 -11.36 17.00 11.43
CA ASN A 260 -10.99 15.78 10.69
C ASN A 260 -12.01 15.26 9.66
N GLN A 261 -13.06 16.02 9.35
CA GLN A 261 -14.07 15.61 8.38
C GLN A 261 -14.24 16.61 7.24
N ALA A 262 -14.31 16.11 6.01
CA ALA A 262 -14.80 16.86 4.86
C ALA A 262 -16.31 17.08 4.99
N LEU A 263 -16.72 18.30 5.29
CA LEU A 263 -18.13 18.63 5.52
C LEU A 263 -18.83 19.22 4.28
N GLU A 264 -18.06 19.78 3.35
CA GLU A 264 -18.60 20.51 2.21
C GLU A 264 -17.60 20.53 1.05
N VAL A 265 -18.13 20.55 -0.17
CA VAL A 265 -17.36 20.86 -1.39
C VAL A 265 -17.60 22.33 -1.74
N LEU A 266 -16.52 23.11 -1.83
CA LEU A 266 -16.53 24.56 -2.07
C LEU A 266 -16.42 24.93 -3.55
N SER A 267 -16.02 23.97 -4.38
CA SER A 267 -15.86 24.14 -5.83
C SER A 267 -17.16 23.83 -6.56
N GLU A 268 -17.24 24.29 -7.80
CA GLU A 268 -18.37 24.07 -8.68
C GLU A 268 -17.97 23.19 -9.86
N GLY A 269 -18.89 22.32 -10.32
CA GLY A 269 -18.67 21.47 -11.47
C GLY A 269 -19.37 20.12 -11.35
N PRO A 270 -19.40 19.32 -12.43
CA PRO A 270 -19.97 17.99 -12.39
C PRO A 270 -19.38 17.09 -11.30
N LYS A 271 -18.05 17.07 -11.16
CA LYS A 271 -17.40 16.21 -10.16
C LYS A 271 -17.59 16.76 -8.75
N SER A 272 -17.54 18.07 -8.57
CA SER A 272 -17.83 18.72 -7.29
C SER A 272 -19.23 18.39 -6.77
N ARG A 273 -20.24 18.37 -7.65
CA ARG A 273 -21.60 17.95 -7.27
C ARG A 273 -21.71 16.47 -6.92
N GLU A 274 -20.99 15.62 -7.63
CA GLU A 274 -20.92 14.18 -7.33
C GLU A 274 -20.29 13.93 -5.95
N GLU A 275 -19.14 14.55 -5.68
CA GLU A 275 -18.44 14.41 -4.40
C GLU A 275 -19.25 15.03 -3.24
N ALA A 276 -19.94 16.16 -3.46
CA ALA A 276 -20.85 16.73 -2.47
C ALA A 276 -22.02 15.79 -2.15
N ALA A 277 -22.62 15.17 -3.18
CA ALA A 277 -23.67 14.18 -3.00
C ALA A 277 -23.17 12.91 -2.29
N LEU A 278 -21.94 12.48 -2.58
CA LEU A 278 -21.29 11.36 -1.91
C LEU A 278 -21.07 11.65 -0.43
N LEU A 279 -20.52 12.81 -0.06
CA LEU A 279 -20.35 13.21 1.35
C LEU A 279 -21.67 13.27 2.11
N ALA A 280 -22.74 13.77 1.47
CA ALA A 280 -24.06 13.82 2.09
C ALA A 280 -24.67 12.42 2.27
N LYS A 281 -24.43 11.51 1.33
CA LYS A 281 -24.95 10.13 1.37
C LYS A 281 -24.14 9.25 2.33
N GLU A 282 -22.83 9.44 2.36
CA GLU A 282 -21.87 8.60 3.08
C GLU A 282 -20.87 9.47 3.85
N PRO A 283 -21.25 10.03 5.01
CA PRO A 283 -20.36 10.92 5.77
C PRO A 283 -19.02 10.29 6.19
N ALA A 284 -18.98 8.97 6.39
CA ALA A 284 -17.75 8.25 6.71
C ALA A 284 -16.69 8.32 5.59
N TYR A 285 -17.10 8.53 4.34
CA TYR A 285 -16.19 8.84 3.24
C TYR A 285 -15.36 10.09 3.53
N GLY A 286 -15.94 11.10 4.20
CA GLY A 286 -15.27 12.38 4.45
C GLY A 286 -14.22 12.37 5.56
N ASN A 287 -13.98 11.25 6.24
CA ASN A 287 -12.97 11.17 7.31
C ASN A 287 -11.55 11.25 6.73
N LEU A 288 -10.71 12.18 7.20
CA LEU A 288 -9.31 12.22 6.80
C LEU A 288 -8.55 11.09 7.51
N ALA A 289 -8.26 10.02 6.76
CA ALA A 289 -7.88 8.73 7.29
C ALA A 289 -6.36 8.52 7.38
N GLU A 290 -5.58 9.24 6.57
CA GLU A 290 -4.14 9.05 6.47
C GLU A 290 -3.44 10.31 5.95
N LEU A 291 -2.27 10.58 6.52
CA LEU A 291 -1.20 11.34 5.89
C LEU A 291 -0.06 10.38 5.61
N GLY A 292 0.24 10.16 4.32
CA GLY A 292 1.34 9.31 3.90
C GLY A 292 2.40 10.06 3.10
N LEU A 293 3.63 9.60 3.25
CA LEU A 293 4.86 10.22 2.75
C LEU A 293 5.67 9.19 1.98
N GLY A 294 5.32 9.00 0.71
CA GLY A 294 6.02 8.14 -0.23
C GLY A 294 7.38 8.71 -0.68
N VAL A 295 8.35 7.84 -0.99
CA VAL A 295 9.71 8.26 -1.40
C VAL A 295 10.12 7.78 -2.79
N LEU A 296 9.29 6.99 -3.49
CA LEU A 296 9.70 6.30 -4.71
C LEU A 296 9.89 7.21 -5.94
N SER A 297 9.23 8.37 -5.99
CA SER A 297 9.42 9.33 -7.09
C SER A 297 10.85 9.85 -7.15
N ALA A 298 11.51 10.03 -6.00
CA ALA A 298 12.90 10.46 -5.89
C ALA A 298 13.89 9.41 -6.46
N PHE A 299 13.43 8.18 -6.71
CA PHE A 299 14.19 7.12 -7.38
C PHE A 299 13.82 6.97 -8.87
N GLY A 300 13.02 7.89 -9.42
CA GLY A 300 12.63 7.89 -10.82
C GLY A 300 11.43 7.01 -11.16
N VAL A 301 10.74 6.43 -10.15
CA VAL A 301 9.50 5.69 -10.37
C VAL A 301 8.39 6.67 -10.77
N LYS A 302 7.56 6.28 -11.73
CA LYS A 302 6.43 7.05 -12.25
C LYS A 302 5.11 6.37 -11.92
N PRO A 303 4.00 7.12 -11.82
CA PRO A 303 2.71 6.52 -11.58
C PRO A 303 2.29 5.62 -12.74
N ILE A 304 1.63 4.53 -12.38
CA ILE A 304 1.13 3.52 -13.32
C ILE A 304 -0.39 3.35 -13.28
N GLY A 305 -1.07 4.18 -12.47
CA GLY A 305 -2.51 4.09 -12.26
C GLY A 305 -2.91 2.93 -11.35
N GLU A 306 -2.00 2.46 -10.50
CA GLU A 306 -2.26 1.42 -9.51
C GLU A 306 -1.85 1.91 -8.12
N ILE A 307 -2.83 2.02 -7.24
CA ILE A 307 -2.70 2.71 -5.95
C ILE A 307 -1.59 2.11 -5.10
N LEU A 308 -1.44 0.76 -5.13
CA LEU A 308 -0.38 0.06 -4.40
C LEU A 308 1.01 0.63 -4.66
N LEU A 309 1.30 1.06 -5.90
CA LEU A 309 2.56 1.70 -6.25
C LEU A 309 2.48 3.22 -6.10
N ASP A 310 1.41 3.81 -6.64
CA ASP A 310 1.30 5.26 -6.81
C ASP A 310 1.32 5.98 -5.45
N GLU A 311 0.73 5.40 -4.40
CA GLU A 311 0.75 5.95 -3.04
C GLU A 311 2.19 6.07 -2.47
N LYS A 312 3.10 5.19 -2.89
CA LYS A 312 4.51 5.20 -2.45
C LYS A 312 5.35 6.25 -3.16
N LEU A 313 4.81 6.97 -4.15
CA LEU A 313 5.58 7.92 -4.94
C LEU A 313 5.91 9.19 -4.16
N GLY A 314 4.99 9.71 -3.35
CA GLY A 314 5.12 11.02 -2.74
C GLY A 314 4.10 11.25 -1.63
N LEU A 315 3.87 12.52 -1.29
CA LEU A 315 2.83 12.91 -0.36
C LEU A 315 1.46 12.42 -0.84
N HIS A 316 0.67 11.83 0.05
CA HIS A 316 -0.73 11.59 -0.16
C HIS A 316 -1.54 11.87 1.11
N LEU A 317 -2.82 12.16 0.92
CA LEU A 317 -3.82 12.25 1.97
C LEU A 317 -4.97 11.32 1.61
N ALA A 318 -5.44 10.53 2.57
CA ALA A 318 -6.50 9.57 2.33
C ALA A 318 -7.83 9.98 2.95
N PHE A 319 -8.92 9.58 2.31
CA PHE A 319 -10.28 9.67 2.85
C PHE A 319 -10.83 8.28 3.18
N GLY A 320 -11.67 8.20 4.22
CA GLY A 320 -12.47 7.02 4.55
C GLY A 320 -12.03 6.27 5.82
N ARG A 321 -11.88 4.95 5.70
CA ARG A 321 -11.66 4.00 6.79
C ARG A 321 -10.24 4.12 7.35
N SER A 322 -10.08 4.18 8.67
CA SER A 322 -8.80 4.40 9.37
C SER A 322 -8.53 3.43 10.53
N ASP A 323 -9.53 2.68 11.02
CA ASP A 323 -9.42 1.75 12.17
C ASP A 323 -8.25 0.76 12.10
N HIS A 324 -7.99 0.21 10.91
CA HIS A 324 -6.92 -0.75 10.65
C HIS A 324 -5.51 -0.14 10.65
N PHE A 325 -5.41 1.19 10.66
CA PHE A 325 -4.19 1.97 10.81
C PHE A 325 -4.10 2.68 12.18
N GLY A 326 -5.09 2.50 13.06
CA GLY A 326 -5.10 3.09 14.40
C GLY A 326 -6.08 4.27 14.59
N GLY A 327 -6.94 4.55 13.61
CA GLY A 327 -8.06 5.50 13.76
C GLY A 327 -9.32 4.88 14.39
N GLN A 328 -10.44 5.60 14.33
CA GLN A 328 -11.73 5.20 14.91
C GLN A 328 -12.78 4.85 13.84
N VAL A 329 -12.62 5.32 12.61
CA VAL A 329 -13.58 5.07 11.53
C VAL A 329 -13.33 3.68 10.94
N GLY A 330 -14.23 2.75 11.28
CA GLY A 330 -14.26 1.39 10.77
C GLY A 330 -15.49 1.10 9.90
N PRO A 331 -15.72 -0.16 9.51
CA PRO A 331 -16.85 -0.53 8.65
C PRO A 331 -18.23 -0.17 9.22
N ALA A 332 -18.36 -0.08 10.55
CA ALA A 332 -19.63 0.22 11.23
C ALA A 332 -20.10 1.66 11.03
N GLN A 333 -19.21 2.57 10.62
CA GLN A 333 -19.52 3.97 10.34
C GLN A 333 -20.02 4.19 8.91
N PHE A 334 -19.84 3.21 8.01
CA PHE A 334 -20.32 3.28 6.64
C PHE A 334 -21.75 2.72 6.52
N SER A 335 -22.49 3.14 5.48
CA SER A 335 -23.86 2.65 5.24
C SER A 335 -23.97 1.16 4.91
N GLY A 336 -22.88 0.54 4.46
CA GLY A 336 -22.79 -0.90 4.20
C GLY A 336 -21.41 -1.33 3.69
N PRO A 337 -21.17 -2.65 3.56
CA PRO A 337 -19.86 -3.18 3.14
C PRO A 337 -19.35 -2.64 1.81
N ASP A 338 -20.24 -2.42 0.84
CA ASP A 338 -19.91 -1.90 -0.48
C ASP A 338 -19.53 -0.40 -0.47
N ALA A 339 -19.83 0.31 0.62
CA ALA A 339 -19.47 1.72 0.79
C ALA A 339 -18.16 1.92 1.54
N VAL A 340 -17.63 0.86 2.19
CA VAL A 340 -16.37 0.93 2.93
C VAL A 340 -15.24 1.21 1.96
N ILE A 341 -14.55 2.33 2.15
CA ILE A 341 -13.47 2.78 1.28
C ILE A 341 -12.33 3.37 2.12
N HIS A 342 -11.12 3.21 1.61
CA HIS A 342 -9.95 4.00 1.94
C HIS A 342 -9.37 4.44 0.60
N ILE A 343 -9.18 5.73 0.39
CA ILE A 343 -8.75 6.26 -0.90
C ILE A 343 -7.66 7.32 -0.79
N ASP A 344 -6.49 6.98 -1.31
CA ASP A 344 -5.31 7.82 -1.35
C ASP A 344 -5.37 8.84 -2.48
N ARG A 345 -5.13 10.10 -2.13
CA ARG A 345 -4.97 11.21 -3.07
C ARG A 345 -3.50 11.57 -3.16
N VAL A 346 -2.81 11.00 -4.15
CA VAL A 346 -1.37 11.16 -4.34
C VAL A 346 -1.05 12.51 -5.01
N TYR A 347 -0.23 13.33 -4.35
CA TYR A 347 0.16 14.67 -4.79
C TYR A 347 1.52 14.66 -5.49
N VAL A 348 1.62 13.93 -6.60
CA VAL A 348 2.74 14.05 -7.55
C VAL A 348 2.27 14.76 -8.82
N PRO A 349 3.13 15.52 -9.53
CA PRO A 349 2.71 16.30 -10.69
C PRO A 349 2.04 15.49 -11.80
N GLU A 350 2.43 14.21 -11.97
CA GLU A 350 1.86 13.32 -12.97
C GLU A 350 0.44 12.85 -12.64
N THR A 351 0.02 12.88 -11.37
CA THR A 351 -1.34 12.48 -10.94
C THR A 351 -2.26 13.68 -10.74
N GLN A 352 -1.72 14.81 -10.26
CA GLN A 352 -2.47 16.03 -9.96
C GLN A 352 -1.72 17.29 -10.45
N PRO A 353 -1.57 17.50 -11.78
CA PRO A 353 -0.70 18.53 -12.35
C PRO A 353 -1.09 19.98 -11.99
N ASP A 354 -2.36 20.22 -11.69
CA ASP A 354 -2.88 21.55 -11.37
C ASP A 354 -2.98 21.82 -9.85
N VAL A 355 -2.61 20.84 -9.01
CA VAL A 355 -2.54 21.00 -7.56
C VAL A 355 -1.09 20.95 -7.11
N ARG A 356 -0.50 22.13 -6.95
CA ARG A 356 0.91 22.26 -6.53
C ARG A 356 1.02 22.34 -5.02
N VAL A 357 1.78 21.41 -4.43
CA VAL A 357 2.17 21.48 -3.01
C VAL A 357 3.27 22.53 -2.87
N LEU A 358 2.94 23.72 -2.37
CA LEU A 358 3.91 24.79 -2.16
C LEU A 358 4.82 24.49 -0.96
N GLY A 359 4.25 23.87 0.07
CA GLY A 359 5.04 23.35 1.17
C GLY A 359 4.22 22.66 2.23
N VAL A 360 4.93 21.85 3.01
CA VAL A 360 4.42 21.17 4.20
C VAL A 360 5.38 21.46 5.35
N ASP A 361 4.84 21.93 6.46
CA ASP A 361 5.60 22.22 7.68
C ASP A 361 5.09 21.34 8.82
N LEU A 362 5.98 20.57 9.44
CA LEU A 362 5.64 19.80 10.63
C LEU A 362 5.83 20.68 11.86
N THR A 363 4.79 20.81 12.66
CA THR A 363 4.84 21.42 13.99
C THR A 363 5.21 20.35 15.01
N MET A 364 6.30 20.57 15.75
CA MET A 364 6.85 19.64 16.73
C MET A 364 6.30 19.94 18.13
N ALA A 365 6.30 18.94 19.01
CA ALA A 365 5.83 19.08 20.40
C ALA A 365 6.58 20.14 21.23
N ASP A 366 7.83 20.46 20.85
CA ASP A 366 8.63 21.51 21.49
C ASP A 366 8.34 22.93 20.96
N GLY A 367 7.35 23.07 20.07
CA GLY A 367 7.00 24.31 19.38
C GLY A 367 7.91 24.64 18.19
N GLY A 368 8.88 23.77 17.87
CA GLY A 368 9.70 23.89 16.68
C GLY A 368 8.92 23.57 15.40
N THR A 369 9.44 24.04 14.27
CA THR A 369 8.89 23.74 12.94
C THR A 369 9.96 23.08 12.08
N VAL A 370 9.61 22.00 11.38
CA VAL A 370 10.45 21.37 10.37
C VAL A 370 9.82 21.55 9.00
N ALA A 371 10.56 22.17 8.09
CA ALA A 371 10.20 22.24 6.68
C ALA A 371 10.30 20.84 6.06
N LEU A 372 9.16 20.15 5.95
CA LEU A 372 9.12 18.79 5.41
C LEU A 372 9.22 18.80 3.89
N MET A 373 8.44 19.66 3.23
CA MET A 373 8.41 19.79 1.77
C MET A 373 8.38 21.23 1.31
N ARG A 374 8.97 21.49 0.14
CA ARG A 374 8.91 22.77 -0.60
C ARG A 374 8.77 22.48 -2.08
N ASP A 375 7.82 23.16 -2.73
CA ASP A 375 7.56 23.02 -4.17
C ASP A 375 7.40 21.55 -4.62
N GLY A 376 6.74 20.72 -3.81
CA GLY A 376 6.48 19.30 -4.08
C GLY A 376 7.62 18.34 -3.76
N GLU A 377 8.78 18.84 -3.32
CA GLU A 377 9.96 18.03 -3.02
C GLU A 377 10.25 18.00 -1.51
N TYR A 378 10.83 16.90 -1.02
CA TYR A 378 11.29 16.82 0.37
C TYR A 378 12.41 17.85 0.63
N ALA A 379 12.20 18.70 1.64
CA ALA A 379 13.17 19.69 2.09
C ALA A 379 14.07 19.15 3.23
N VAL A 380 13.70 18.00 3.81
CA VAL A 380 14.54 17.28 4.77
C VAL A 380 15.67 16.53 4.05
N GLY A 381 16.85 16.52 4.65
CA GLY A 381 17.97 15.73 4.16
C GLY A 381 17.73 14.26 4.43
N PHE A 382 17.77 13.44 3.38
CA PHE A 382 17.74 11.99 3.50
C PHE A 382 19.09 11.45 3.89
#